data_AF-A0A2E9VS25-F1
#
_entry.id   AF-A0A2E9VS25-F1
#
_cell.length_a   1.000
_cell.length_b   1.000
_cell.length_c   1.000
_cell.angle_alpha   90.00
_cell.angle_beta   90.00
_cell.angle_gamma   90.00
#
_symmetry.space_group_name_H-M   'P 1'
#
loop_
_entity.id
_entity.type
_entity.pdbx_description
1 polymer ?
#
loop_
_entity_poly.entity_id
_entity_poly.type
_entity_poly.pdbx_seq_one_letter_code
_entity_poly.pdbx_strand_id
1 'polypeptide(L)'
;MMFGHRKTLNYRSKGDSMRRTLHPLFVMLMSLTQQELARQITYLKKENEILRARLPERIHTTKAERKKLLKAGRKIGPKLRELMSIVKYESFLRWLREKEQGSTKKTIVDRPKVAEDIQKLVLRLHEETGDGYTLLEGRLKRLGYNISSSR
;
A
#
# COMPACT_ATOMS: atom_id res chain seq x y z
N MET A 1 -21.02 -70.88 -36.28
CA MET A 1 -21.03 -70.34 -34.90
C MET A 1 -20.60 -68.88 -34.95
N MET A 2 -21.18 -68.06 -34.07
CA MET A 2 -21.40 -66.62 -34.18
C MET A 2 -20.13 -65.74 -34.13
N PHE A 3 -19.97 -64.82 -35.09
CA PHE A 3 -19.01 -63.71 -34.99
C PHE A 3 -19.61 -62.55 -34.18
N GLY A 4 -19.13 -62.37 -32.95
CA GLY A 4 -19.52 -61.25 -32.08
C GLY A 4 -18.86 -59.95 -32.52
N HIS A 5 -19.61 -59.05 -33.16
CA HIS A 5 -19.22 -57.66 -33.39
C HIS A 5 -19.20 -56.87 -32.06
N ARG A 6 -18.02 -56.46 -31.59
CA ARG A 6 -17.92 -55.45 -30.51
C ARG A 6 -18.21 -54.06 -31.09
N LYS A 7 -19.38 -53.49 -30.78
CA LYS A 7 -19.65 -52.06 -30.98
C LYS A 7 -18.98 -51.26 -29.86
N THR A 8 -17.83 -50.63 -30.13
CA THR A 8 -17.28 -49.59 -29.25
C THR A 8 -18.06 -48.29 -29.48
N LEU A 9 -19.02 -47.99 -28.62
CA LEU A 9 -19.84 -46.79 -28.71
C LEU A 9 -18.97 -45.54 -28.48
N ASN A 10 -18.99 -44.64 -29.46
CA ASN A 10 -18.21 -43.41 -29.53
C ASN A 10 -18.77 -42.33 -28.57
N TYR A 11 -18.58 -42.50 -27.27
CA TYR A 11 -19.03 -41.53 -26.25
C TYR A 11 -18.13 -40.29 -26.14
N ARG A 12 -16.89 -40.34 -26.65
CA ARG A 12 -15.90 -39.27 -26.51
C ARG A 12 -16.16 -38.07 -27.45
N SER A 13 -16.70 -38.31 -28.64
CA SER A 13 -16.95 -37.25 -29.63
C SER A 13 -18.17 -36.37 -29.29
N LYS A 14 -19.19 -36.93 -28.63
CA LYS A 14 -20.45 -36.22 -28.31
C LYS A 14 -20.26 -35.12 -27.25
N GLY A 15 -19.32 -35.31 -26.32
CA GLY A 15 -18.99 -34.33 -25.28
C GLY A 15 -18.27 -33.08 -25.81
N ASP A 16 -17.39 -33.24 -26.81
CA ASP A 16 -16.67 -32.12 -27.42
C ASP A 16 -17.55 -31.31 -28.40
N SER A 17 -18.46 -31.98 -29.12
CA SER A 17 -19.46 -31.29 -29.96
C SER A 17 -20.43 -30.45 -29.13
N MET A 18 -20.88 -30.94 -27.97
CA MET A 18 -21.80 -30.22 -27.08
C MET A 18 -21.15 -29.01 -26.40
N ARG A 19 -19.85 -29.09 -26.09
CA ARG A 19 -19.07 -27.95 -25.58
C ARG A 19 -18.93 -26.85 -26.64
N ARG A 20 -18.76 -27.20 -27.91
CA ARG A 20 -18.62 -26.25 -29.03
C ARG A 20 -19.93 -25.53 -29.37
N THR A 21 -21.08 -26.20 -29.27
CA THR A 21 -22.38 -25.60 -29.59
C THR A 21 -22.92 -24.70 -28.48
N LEU A 22 -22.62 -25.00 -27.20
CA LEU A 22 -23.06 -24.19 -26.07
C LEU A 22 -22.11 -23.03 -25.74
N HIS A 23 -20.86 -23.07 -26.25
CA HIS A 23 -19.86 -22.03 -26.02
C HIS A 23 -20.33 -20.60 -26.36
N PRO A 24 -21.02 -20.34 -27.49
CA PRO A 24 -21.49 -18.99 -27.83
C PRO A 24 -22.50 -18.46 -26.83
N LEU A 25 -23.41 -19.32 -26.34
CA LEU A 25 -24.40 -18.95 -25.33
C LEU A 25 -23.73 -18.64 -23.98
N PHE A 26 -22.75 -19.44 -23.57
CA PHE A 26 -21.96 -19.15 -22.38
C PHE A 26 -21.20 -17.83 -22.50
N VAL A 27 -20.53 -17.57 -23.62
CA VAL A 27 -19.84 -16.29 -23.85
C VAL A 27 -20.82 -15.13 -23.83
N MET A 28 -21.99 -15.28 -24.45
CA MET A 28 -23.04 -14.26 -24.43
C MET A 28 -23.52 -13.98 -22.99
N LEU A 29 -23.85 -15.01 -22.22
CA LEU A 29 -24.26 -14.84 -20.81
C LEU A 29 -23.16 -14.22 -19.96
N MET A 30 -21.89 -14.61 -20.16
CA MET A 30 -20.75 -14.01 -19.49
C MET A 30 -20.59 -12.53 -19.87
N SER A 31 -20.79 -12.18 -21.15
CA SER A 31 -20.72 -10.79 -21.60
C SER A 31 -21.83 -9.93 -21.00
N LEU A 32 -23.07 -10.44 -20.94
CA LEU A 32 -24.21 -9.74 -20.33
C LEU A 32 -23.99 -9.49 -18.84
N THR A 33 -23.50 -10.51 -18.12
CA THR A 33 -23.18 -10.37 -16.69
C THR A 33 -22.02 -9.41 -16.44
N GLN A 34 -20.99 -9.41 -17.29
CA GLN A 34 -19.89 -8.45 -17.21
C GLN A 34 -20.33 -7.02 -17.50
N GLN A 35 -21.22 -6.81 -18.48
CA GLN A 35 -21.79 -5.50 -18.77
C GLN A 35 -22.60 -4.97 -17.59
N GLU A 36 -23.43 -5.81 -16.97
CA GLU A 36 -24.22 -5.41 -15.81
C GLU A 36 -23.34 -5.06 -14.62
N LEU A 37 -22.32 -5.86 -14.34
CA LEU A 37 -21.30 -5.54 -13.31
C LEU A 37 -20.56 -4.24 -13.62
N ALA A 38 -20.22 -3.98 -14.88
CA ALA A 38 -19.55 -2.74 -15.29
C ALA A 38 -20.44 -1.51 -15.07
N ARG A 39 -21.75 -1.61 -15.33
CA ARG A 39 -22.73 -0.55 -15.04
C ARG A 39 -22.80 -0.26 -13.54
N GLN A 40 -22.91 -1.29 -12.72
CA GLN A 40 -22.94 -1.15 -11.26
C GLN A 40 -21.66 -0.50 -10.73
N ILE A 41 -20.48 -0.93 -11.19
CA ILE A 41 -19.20 -0.33 -10.80
C ILE A 41 -19.14 1.14 -11.23
N THR A 42 -19.63 1.47 -12.42
CA THR A 42 -19.64 2.85 -12.92
C THR A 42 -20.53 3.74 -12.07
N TYR A 43 -21.71 3.26 -11.71
CA TYR A 43 -22.61 3.94 -10.78
C TYR A 43 -21.95 4.17 -9.40
N LEU A 44 -21.37 3.12 -8.80
CA LEU A 44 -20.69 3.23 -7.50
C LEU A 44 -19.47 4.15 -7.56
N LYS A 45 -18.74 4.21 -8.68
CA LYS A 45 -17.65 5.17 -8.86
C LYS A 45 -18.16 6.61 -8.86
N LYS A 46 -19.28 6.86 -9.54
CA LYS A 46 -19.94 8.18 -9.56
C LYS A 46 -20.46 8.58 -8.18
N GLU A 47 -21.07 7.65 -7.45
CA GLU A 47 -21.49 7.90 -6.08
C GLU A 47 -20.29 8.21 -5.17
N ASN A 48 -19.19 7.45 -5.27
CA ASN A 48 -17.97 7.73 -4.53
C ASN A 48 -17.35 9.10 -4.86
N GLU A 49 -17.44 9.55 -6.10
CA GLU A 49 -17.00 10.89 -6.54
C GLU A 49 -17.82 11.98 -5.83
N ILE A 50 -19.15 11.85 -5.80
CA ILE A 50 -20.06 12.77 -5.10
C ILE A 50 -19.80 12.76 -3.59
N LEU A 51 -19.65 11.57 -2.99
CA LEU A 51 -19.32 11.43 -1.58
C LEU A 51 -17.98 12.08 -1.25
N ARG A 52 -16.99 11.94 -2.15
CA ARG A 52 -15.69 12.58 -1.96
C ARG A 52 -15.75 14.11 -2.05
N ALA A 53 -16.59 14.66 -2.91
CA ALA A 53 -16.81 16.11 -2.98
C ALA A 53 -17.45 16.69 -1.71
N ARG A 54 -18.21 15.89 -0.96
CA ARG A 54 -18.84 16.30 0.31
C ARG A 54 -17.95 16.14 1.54
N LEU A 55 -16.86 15.38 1.42
CA LEU A 55 -15.96 15.08 2.53
C LEU A 55 -14.80 16.10 2.59
N PRO A 56 -14.18 16.29 3.76
CA PRO A 56 -13.00 17.13 3.88
C PRO A 56 -11.85 16.59 3.01
N GLU A 57 -11.01 17.51 2.54
CA GLU A 57 -9.89 17.21 1.64
C GLU A 57 -8.94 16.15 2.23
N ARG A 58 -8.73 16.20 3.55
CA ARG A 58 -7.85 15.27 4.27
C ARG A 58 -8.67 14.27 5.09
N ILE A 59 -8.64 12.99 4.68
CA ILE A 59 -9.21 11.89 5.46
C ILE A 59 -8.12 11.10 6.16
N HIS A 60 -8.11 11.16 7.49
CA HIS A 60 -7.23 10.36 8.32
C HIS A 60 -7.80 8.95 8.49
N THR A 61 -7.23 7.99 7.76
CA THR A 61 -7.63 6.58 7.91
C THR A 61 -7.27 6.01 9.27
N THR A 62 -8.26 5.43 9.96
CA THR A 62 -8.07 4.73 11.23
C THR A 62 -7.41 3.37 11.03
N LYS A 63 -6.77 2.81 12.08
CA LYS A 63 -6.16 1.46 11.99
C LYS A 63 -7.18 0.39 11.59
N ALA A 64 -8.43 0.51 12.07
CA ALA A 64 -9.52 -0.41 11.74
C ALA A 64 -9.91 -0.34 10.26
N GLU A 65 -10.05 0.86 9.70
CA GLU A 65 -10.32 1.07 8.27
C GLU A 65 -9.19 0.51 7.40
N ARG A 66 -7.93 0.77 7.76
CA ARG A 66 -6.77 0.22 7.03
C ARG A 66 -6.82 -1.30 6.96
N LYS A 67 -7.17 -1.97 8.07
CA LYS A 67 -7.32 -3.43 8.10
C LYS A 67 -8.44 -3.93 7.17
N LYS A 68 -9.58 -3.22 7.13
CA LYS A 68 -10.68 -3.54 6.20
C LYS A 68 -10.25 -3.36 4.75
N LEU A 69 -9.60 -2.24 4.42
CA LEU A 69 -9.06 -1.95 3.09
C LEU A 69 -8.05 -3.00 2.64
N LEU A 70 -7.10 -3.38 3.50
CA LEU A 70 -6.12 -4.42 3.20
C LEU A 70 -6.79 -5.78 2.94
N LYS A 71 -7.83 -6.14 3.71
CA LYS A 71 -8.57 -7.40 3.51
C LYS A 71 -9.30 -7.42 2.16
N ALA A 72 -9.92 -6.31 1.77
CA ALA A 72 -10.62 -6.19 0.49
C ALA A 72 -9.65 -6.10 -0.71
N GLY A 73 -8.63 -5.27 -0.60
CA GLY A 73 -7.69 -4.96 -1.68
C GLY A 73 -6.73 -6.09 -2.04
N ARG A 74 -6.39 -6.98 -1.10
CA ARG A 74 -5.43 -8.08 -1.34
C ARG A 74 -5.84 -9.01 -2.49
N LYS A 75 -7.15 -9.19 -2.70
CA LYS A 75 -7.67 -10.08 -3.75
C LYS A 75 -7.71 -9.45 -5.15
N ILE A 76 -7.65 -8.12 -5.24
CA ILE A 76 -7.83 -7.37 -6.49
C ILE A 76 -6.51 -7.20 -7.25
N GLY A 77 -5.39 -7.10 -6.53
CA GLY A 77 -4.06 -6.96 -7.14
C GLY A 77 -3.80 -5.56 -7.73
N PRO A 78 -2.99 -5.43 -8.80
CA PRO A 78 -2.55 -4.13 -9.35
C PRO A 78 -3.69 -3.23 -9.84
N LYS A 79 -4.81 -3.81 -10.29
CA LYS A 79 -6.01 -3.09 -10.75
C LYS A 79 -6.64 -2.22 -9.65
N LEU A 80 -6.30 -2.47 -8.38
CA LEU A 80 -6.76 -1.67 -7.25
C LEU A 80 -6.35 -0.19 -7.39
N ARG A 81 -5.24 0.11 -8.08
CA ARG A 81 -4.76 1.48 -8.30
C ARG A 81 -5.83 2.38 -8.94
N GLU A 82 -6.61 1.84 -9.87
CA GLU A 82 -7.67 2.57 -10.59
C GLU A 82 -8.98 2.72 -9.79
N LEU A 83 -9.12 1.96 -8.70
CA LEU A 83 -10.32 1.95 -7.86
C LEU A 83 -10.15 2.81 -6.60
N MET A 84 -8.91 3.07 -6.18
CA MET A 84 -8.64 3.76 -4.93
C MET A 84 -8.85 5.27 -5.05
N SER A 85 -9.98 5.75 -4.53
CA SER A 85 -10.24 7.19 -4.37
C SER A 85 -9.79 7.74 -3.01
N ILE A 86 -9.79 6.89 -1.96
CA ILE A 86 -9.63 7.36 -0.58
C ILE A 86 -8.16 7.49 -0.15
N VAL A 87 -7.34 6.53 -0.56
CA VAL A 87 -5.95 6.39 -0.12
C VAL A 87 -5.08 6.25 -1.36
N LYS A 88 -3.88 6.84 -1.36
CA LYS A 88 -2.90 6.60 -2.43
C LYS A 88 -2.47 5.14 -2.44
N TYR A 89 -2.33 4.56 -3.64
CA TYR A 89 -1.90 3.17 -3.82
C TYR A 89 -0.57 2.86 -3.10
N GLU A 90 0.38 3.80 -3.10
CA GLU A 90 1.66 3.70 -2.39
C GLU A 90 1.49 3.50 -0.87
N SER A 91 0.54 4.21 -0.26
CA SER A 91 0.25 4.08 1.17
C SER A 91 -0.34 2.71 1.50
N PHE A 92 -1.19 2.18 0.62
CA PHE A 92 -1.72 0.83 0.75
C PHE A 92 -0.60 -0.23 0.65
N LEU A 93 0.30 -0.10 -0.32
CA LEU A 93 1.44 -1.00 -0.45
C LEU A 93 2.37 -0.94 0.77
N ARG A 94 2.60 0.26 1.33
CA ARG A 94 3.35 0.43 2.57
C ARG A 94 2.70 -0.35 3.72
N TRP A 95 1.39 -0.20 3.91
CA TRP A 95 0.67 -0.93 4.96
C TRP A 95 0.65 -2.45 4.73
N LEU A 96 0.60 -2.90 3.48
CA LEU A 96 0.67 -4.32 3.14
C LEU A 96 2.03 -4.90 3.55
N ARG A 97 3.14 -4.20 3.24
CA ARG A 97 4.49 -4.57 3.68
C ARG A 97 4.64 -4.55 5.20
N GLU A 98 4.17 -3.50 5.86
CA GLU A 98 4.21 -3.40 7.34
C GLU A 98 3.44 -4.54 8.01
N LYS A 99 2.35 -5.01 7.39
CA LYS A 99 1.58 -6.16 7.89
C LYS A 99 2.32 -7.49 7.67
N GLU A 100 2.98 -7.66 6.52
CA GLU A 100 3.71 -8.88 6.15
C GLU A 100 5.05 -9.02 6.89
N GLN A 101 5.76 -7.92 7.08
CA GLN A 101 7.06 -7.88 7.79
C GLN A 101 6.89 -7.95 9.32
N GLY A 102 5.65 -7.93 9.82
CA GLY A 102 5.36 -7.69 11.23
C GLY A 102 5.76 -6.25 11.62
N SER A 103 5.27 -5.78 12.75
CA SER A 103 5.71 -4.51 13.34
C SER A 103 7.18 -4.62 13.74
N THR A 104 8.10 -4.48 12.79
CA THR A 104 9.47 -4.09 13.11
C THR A 104 9.34 -2.69 13.69
N LYS A 105 9.38 -2.59 15.02
CA LYS A 105 9.54 -1.32 15.71
C LYS A 105 10.68 -0.63 14.97
N LYS A 106 10.41 0.49 14.30
CA LYS A 106 11.48 1.35 13.83
C LYS A 106 12.28 1.65 15.08
N THR A 107 13.48 1.08 15.17
CA THR A 107 14.47 1.54 16.12
C THR A 107 14.55 3.02 15.84
N ILE A 108 13.99 3.83 16.74
CA ILE A 108 14.25 5.26 16.73
C ILE A 108 15.74 5.27 16.97
N VAL A 109 16.52 5.40 15.89
CA VAL A 109 17.92 5.74 15.99
C VAL A 109 17.86 7.18 16.45
N ASP A 110 17.69 7.33 17.77
CA ASP A 110 17.72 8.62 18.40
C ASP A 110 19.12 9.14 18.08
N ARG A 111 19.19 10.29 17.39
CA ARG A 111 20.47 10.98 17.22
C ARG A 111 21.02 11.11 18.65
N PRO A 112 22.23 10.59 18.95
CA PRO A 112 22.73 10.62 20.31
C PRO A 112 22.63 12.05 20.81
N LYS A 113 21.81 12.27 21.85
CA LYS A 113 21.61 13.60 22.41
C LYS A 113 22.97 14.09 22.87
N VAL A 114 23.42 15.21 22.32
CA VAL A 114 24.57 15.93 22.89
C VAL A 114 24.25 16.19 24.36
N ALA A 115 25.15 15.80 25.26
CA ALA A 115 24.93 15.94 26.70
C ALA A 115 24.46 17.36 27.03
N GLU A 116 23.43 17.49 27.88
CA GLU A 116 22.82 18.77 28.24
C GLU A 116 23.85 19.77 28.79
N ASP A 117 24.90 19.27 29.43
CA ASP A 117 26.00 20.06 29.97
C ASP A 117 26.80 20.77 28.85
N ILE A 118 27.02 20.10 27.73
CA ILE A 118 27.69 20.68 26.56
C ILE A 118 26.80 21.76 25.93
N GLN A 119 25.49 21.53 25.86
CA GLN A 119 24.55 22.53 25.33
C GLN A 119 24.53 23.79 26.20
N LYS A 120 24.46 23.64 27.53
CA LYS A 120 24.51 24.76 28.49
C LYS A 120 25.83 25.52 28.41
N LEU A 121 26.95 24.81 28.23
CA LEU A 121 28.27 25.41 28.08
C LEU A 121 28.38 26.23 26.79
N VAL A 122 27.88 25.71 25.66
CA VAL A 122 27.84 26.42 24.38
C VAL A 122 27.00 27.69 24.48
N LEU A 123 25.80 27.61 25.08
CA LEU A 123 24.91 28.76 25.26
C LEU A 123 25.55 29.84 26.12
N ARG A 124 26.16 29.47 27.26
CA ARG A 124 26.84 30.43 28.14
C ARG A 124 28.03 31.10 27.45
N LEU A 125 28.86 30.34 26.74
CA LEU A 125 30.01 30.90 26.01
C LEU A 125 29.58 31.85 24.89
N HIS A 126 28.45 31.56 24.25
CA HIS A 126 27.87 32.44 23.23
C HIS A 126 27.30 33.72 23.84
N GLU A 127 26.60 33.65 24.97
CA GLU A 127 26.08 34.83 25.69
C GLU A 127 27.21 35.74 26.19
N GLU A 128 28.30 35.16 26.70
CA GLU A 128 29.44 35.92 27.25
C GLU A 128 30.32 36.54 26.16
N THR A 129 30.45 35.91 24.98
CA THR A 129 31.42 36.35 23.96
C THR A 129 30.81 36.83 22.65
N GLY A 130 29.58 36.42 22.32
CA GLY A 130 28.94 36.69 21.02
C GLY A 130 29.54 35.90 19.84
N ASP A 131 30.42 34.94 20.10
CA ASP A 131 31.17 34.21 19.07
C ASP A 131 30.28 33.24 18.26
N GLY A 132 30.57 33.13 16.96
CA GLY A 132 29.96 32.13 16.08
C GLY A 132 30.45 30.70 16.33
N TYR A 133 29.72 29.72 15.78
CA TYR A 133 29.90 28.28 16.03
C TYR A 133 31.34 27.76 15.82
N THR A 134 32.04 28.21 14.78
CA THR A 134 33.41 27.77 14.47
C THR A 134 34.43 28.19 15.54
N LEU A 135 34.25 29.38 16.14
CA LEU A 135 35.10 29.85 17.22
C LEU A 135 34.78 29.11 18.53
N LEU A 136 33.50 28.86 18.80
CA LEU A 136 33.05 28.05 19.93
C LEU A 136 33.55 26.60 19.84
N GLU A 137 33.54 25.99 18.65
CA GLU A 137 34.11 24.65 18.42
C GLU A 137 35.60 24.62 18.78
N GLY A 138 36.37 25.64 18.36
CA GLY A 138 37.79 25.76 18.70
C GLY A 138 38.04 25.91 20.20
N ARG A 139 37.20 26.69 20.90
CA ARG A 139 37.28 26.86 22.37
C ARG A 139 36.91 25.57 23.10
N LEU A 140 35.86 24.89 22.66
CA LEU A 140 35.41 23.64 23.26
C LEU A 140 36.45 22.53 23.08
N LYS A 141 37.15 22.50 21.93
CA LYS A 141 38.31 21.62 21.72
C LYS A 141 39.45 21.91 22.70
N ARG A 142 39.73 23.18 23.02
CA ARG A 142 40.72 23.54 24.06
C ARG A 142 40.29 23.10 25.47
N LEU A 143 38.99 23.08 25.74
CA LEU A 143 38.39 22.57 26.99
C LEU A 143 38.28 21.04 27.03
N GLY A 144 38.73 20.33 26.00
CA GLY A 144 38.70 18.86 25.92
C GLY A 144 37.40 18.27 25.39
N TYR A 145 36.43 19.08 24.95
CA TYR A 145 35.18 18.61 24.37
C TYR A 145 35.27 18.54 22.84
N ASN A 146 35.05 17.35 22.27
CA ASN A 146 35.02 17.13 20.82
C ASN A 146 33.57 17.10 20.33
N ILE A 147 33.13 18.17 19.68
CA ILE A 147 31.78 18.31 19.14
C ILE A 147 31.90 18.36 17.62
N SER A 148 31.16 17.52 16.91
CA SER A 148 31.12 17.53 15.44
C SER A 148 30.00 18.43 14.93
N SER A 149 30.29 19.16 13.86
CA SER A 149 29.27 19.88 13.08
C SER A 149 28.27 18.87 12.50
N SER A 150 26.98 19.10 12.77
CA SER A 150 25.93 18.45 11.97
C SER A 150 25.90 19.15 10.62
N ARG A 151 26.46 18.51 9.59
CA ARG A 151 26.08 18.81 8.20
C ARG A 151 24.64 18.41 7.92
#